data_AF-A0A536NMA0-F1
#
_entry.id   AF-A0A536NMA0-F1
#
_cell.length_a   1.000
_cell.length_b   1.000
_cell.length_c   1.000
_cell.angle_alpha   90.00
_cell.angle_beta   90.00
_cell.angle_gamma   90.00
#
_symmetry.space_group_name_H-M   'P 1'
#
loop_
_entity.id
_entity.type
_entity.pdbx_description
1 polymer ?
#
loop_
_entity_poly.entity_id
_entity_poly.type
_entity_poly.pdbx_seq_one_letter_code
_entity_poly.pdbx_strand_id
1 'polypeptide(L)'
;MDQTLLLGLAALYVSPTVIVLVRRPTMPLLIITLDLLLGWTIAGWAAALVCSIAFPRRRDLRAQALTAADPIASPLATASGDPQSASFLRDPLTVGVLTFLGSAAYYLWWFWQFFKLARRERFPRARSFWWIFVPIYGLAVIYRNFEDLELRLSPQMRGRFSAKTALVLIIAGNLWAGFSARLAEPAAIGFYLIGGAFLGAAIYTVQGAANAYLHAAYPGRKAKSTSLGEVTALVAGMCILFLSVAGATLALNAPHRPVAVTTSTLKTPYPIRPTPTPTPLPSAGPFPVSGNGLRMTSEPGDFIGGGVPRTYDQSTATFRQVFGPVPPEGIDIELGTVQQEDDWDLEFVPPPGQRLHLGTYQIAVGTPLNQDGGAGLAIQGEGRGCDFVSGSFTITRLKFTPAGDLQAFDATFVQRCDYHPDAPALQGQLRFDKP
;
A
#
# COMPACT_ATOMS: atom_id res chain seq x y z
N MET A 1 7.05 -28.33 3.30
CA MET A 1 6.86 -27.62 4.58
C MET A 1 6.34 -26.25 4.21
N ASP A 2 5.09 -25.96 4.56
CA ASP A 2 4.36 -24.75 4.13
C ASP A 2 5.15 -23.48 4.46
N GLN A 3 5.29 -22.54 3.52
CA GLN A 3 6.04 -21.29 3.73
C GLN A 3 5.49 -20.50 4.92
N THR A 4 4.18 -20.61 5.17
CA THR A 4 3.52 -20.01 6.32
C THR A 4 3.98 -20.65 7.64
N LEU A 5 4.19 -21.97 7.64
CA LEU A 5 4.73 -22.72 8.77
C LEU A 5 6.21 -22.38 9.00
N LEU A 6 6.97 -22.19 7.93
CA LEU A 6 8.39 -21.85 7.98
C LEU A 6 8.61 -20.41 8.49
N LEU A 7 7.80 -19.47 8.02
CA LEU A 7 7.73 -18.09 8.55
C LEU A 7 7.24 -18.06 10.00
N GLY A 8 6.26 -18.89 10.34
CA GLY A 8 5.76 -19.06 11.71
C GLY A 8 6.83 -19.58 12.67
N LEU A 9 7.58 -20.62 12.25
CA LEU A 9 8.69 -21.18 13.01
C LEU A 9 9.87 -20.21 13.13
N ALA A 10 10.19 -19.47 12.06
CA ALA A 10 11.19 -18.42 12.10
C ALA A 10 10.77 -17.29 13.06
N ALA A 11 9.54 -16.81 12.98
CA ALA A 11 9.01 -15.78 13.89
C ALA A 11 9.01 -16.25 15.35
N LEU A 12 8.66 -17.51 15.61
CA LEU A 12 8.71 -18.10 16.95
C LEU A 12 10.15 -18.21 17.47
N TYR A 13 11.10 -18.57 16.59
CA TYR A 13 12.52 -18.68 16.91
C TYR A 13 13.14 -17.33 17.30
N VAL A 14 12.84 -16.24 16.57
CA VAL A 14 13.40 -14.91 16.90
C VAL A 14 12.66 -14.21 18.07
N SER A 15 11.53 -14.76 18.53
CA SER A 15 10.69 -14.12 19.54
C SER A 15 11.40 -13.78 20.86
N PRO A 16 12.30 -14.61 21.44
CA PRO A 16 13.01 -14.25 22.67
C PRO A 16 13.99 -13.09 22.44
N THR A 17 14.70 -13.10 21.31
CA THR A 17 15.60 -12.00 20.91
C THR A 17 14.83 -10.69 20.69
N VAL A 18 13.65 -10.75 20.06
CA VAL A 18 12.76 -9.58 19.91
C VAL A 18 12.27 -9.08 21.28
N ILE A 19 11.89 -9.98 22.18
CA ILE A 19 11.48 -9.64 23.55
C ILE A 19 12.63 -8.97 24.31
N VAL A 20 13.87 -9.43 24.16
CA VAL A 20 15.07 -8.81 24.77
C VAL A 20 15.33 -7.40 24.21
N LEU A 21 15.20 -7.22 22.89
CA LEU A 21 15.37 -5.91 22.23
C LEU A 21 14.33 -4.89 22.70
N VAL A 22 13.09 -5.35 22.94
CA VAL A 22 11.99 -4.52 23.43
C VAL A 22 12.10 -4.25 24.92
N ARG A 23 12.41 -5.28 25.72
CA ARG A 23 12.39 -5.20 27.19
C ARG A 23 13.68 -4.60 27.79
N ARG A 24 14.81 -4.72 27.08
CA ARG A 24 16.15 -4.24 27.49
C ARG A 24 16.55 -4.63 28.92
N PRO A 25 16.74 -5.93 29.20
CA PRO A 25 17.23 -6.41 30.49
C PRO A 25 18.67 -5.94 30.77
N THR A 26 19.14 -6.10 32.01
CA THR A 26 20.48 -5.67 32.44
C THR A 26 21.63 -6.37 31.70
N MET A 27 21.47 -7.67 31.39
CA MET A 27 22.46 -8.54 30.75
C MET A 27 22.00 -9.02 29.35
N PRO A 28 21.83 -8.14 28.35
CA PRO A 28 21.24 -8.53 27.06
C PRO A 28 22.15 -9.44 26.24
N LEU A 29 23.48 -9.28 26.35
CA LEU A 29 24.46 -10.08 25.61
C LEU A 29 24.41 -11.56 26.01
N LEU A 30 24.31 -11.85 27.32
CA LEU A 30 24.22 -13.23 27.81
C LEU A 30 22.99 -13.96 27.27
N ILE A 31 21.84 -13.27 27.16
CA ILE A 31 20.61 -13.86 26.64
C ILE A 31 20.71 -14.09 25.13
N ILE A 32 21.29 -13.14 24.38
CA ILE A 32 21.53 -13.28 22.93
C ILE A 32 22.50 -14.43 22.66
N THR A 33 23.56 -14.57 23.45
CA THR A 33 24.52 -15.68 23.33
C THR A 33 23.89 -17.03 23.69
N LEU A 34 23.02 -17.07 24.70
CA LEU A 34 22.28 -18.29 25.06
C LEU A 34 21.31 -18.71 23.94
N ASP A 35 20.62 -17.75 23.32
CA ASP A 35 19.68 -17.97 22.21
C ASP A 35 20.41 -18.45 20.94
N LEU A 36 21.58 -17.88 20.63
CA LEU A 36 22.42 -18.30 19.50
C LEU A 36 23.02 -19.71 19.66
N LEU A 37 23.41 -20.10 20.88
CA LEU A 37 24.08 -21.38 21.13
C LEU A 37 23.11 -22.54 21.40
N LEU A 38 21.97 -22.27 22.05
CA LEU A 38 21.04 -23.30 22.54
C LEU A 38 19.60 -23.09 22.08
N GLY A 39 19.27 -22.02 21.33
CA GLY A 39 17.91 -21.69 20.89
C GLY A 39 17.27 -22.68 19.92
N TRP A 40 18.07 -23.59 19.34
CA TRP A 40 17.61 -24.76 18.58
C TRP A 40 17.08 -25.89 19.47
N THR A 41 17.17 -25.75 20.81
CA THR A 41 16.60 -26.69 21.79
C THR A 41 15.49 -26.02 22.60
N ILE A 42 14.42 -26.76 22.92
CA ILE A 42 13.30 -26.27 23.74
C ILE A 42 13.79 -25.81 25.13
N ALA A 43 14.81 -26.49 25.69
CA ALA A 43 15.42 -26.13 26.96
C ALA A 43 16.19 -24.79 26.91
N GLY A 44 16.94 -24.54 25.83
CA GLY A 44 17.63 -23.27 25.61
C GLY A 44 16.68 -22.11 25.39
N TRP A 45 15.62 -22.33 24.61
CA TRP A 45 14.54 -21.35 24.40
C TRP A 45 13.83 -20.97 25.70
N ALA A 46 13.48 -21.96 26.52
CA ALA A 46 12.84 -21.73 27.83
C ALA A 46 13.78 -20.99 28.80
N ALA A 47 15.07 -21.34 28.83
CA ALA A 47 16.05 -20.65 29.66
C ALA A 47 16.24 -19.18 29.25
N ALA A 48 16.31 -18.88 27.95
CA ALA A 48 16.42 -17.52 27.44
C ALA A 48 15.18 -16.67 27.78
N LEU A 49 13.99 -17.27 27.67
CA LEU A 49 12.73 -16.61 28.03
C LEU A 49 12.68 -16.31 29.54
N VAL A 50 13.00 -17.29 30.39
CA VAL A 50 13.03 -17.13 31.85
C VAL A 50 14.05 -16.08 32.26
N CYS A 51 15.25 -16.09 31.68
CA CYS A 51 16.27 -15.05 31.92
C CYS A 51 15.80 -13.66 31.49
N SER A 52 15.12 -13.54 30.34
CA SER A 52 14.56 -12.25 29.87
C SER A 52 13.50 -11.69 30.84
N ILE A 53 12.83 -12.57 31.57
CA ILE A 53 11.78 -12.22 32.52
C ILE A 53 12.33 -11.95 33.93
N ALA A 54 13.32 -12.72 34.35
CA ALA A 54 13.91 -12.66 35.68
C ALA A 54 14.87 -11.46 35.84
N PHE A 55 15.57 -11.04 34.78
CA PHE A 55 16.48 -9.91 34.89
C PHE A 55 15.73 -8.57 35.00
N PRO A 56 16.08 -7.73 36.00
CA PRO A 56 15.44 -6.43 36.20
C PRO A 56 15.67 -5.53 34.99
N ARG A 57 14.70 -4.66 34.69
CA ARG A 57 14.80 -3.78 33.52
C ARG A 57 15.80 -2.67 33.82
N ARG A 58 16.62 -2.30 32.84
CA ARG A 58 17.48 -1.09 32.96
C ARG A 58 16.68 0.18 33.28
N ARG A 59 15.37 0.19 32.95
CA ARG A 59 14.39 1.23 33.29
C ARG A 59 14.14 1.34 34.80
N ASP A 60 14.09 0.22 35.52
CA ASP A 60 13.72 0.19 36.93
C ASP A 60 14.89 0.64 37.83
N LEU A 61 16.12 0.21 37.49
CA LEU A 61 17.35 0.68 38.15
C LEU A 61 17.59 2.18 37.92
N ARG A 62 17.23 2.69 36.73
CA ARG A 62 17.36 4.11 36.40
C ARG A 62 16.26 4.94 37.06
N ALA A 63 15.06 4.39 37.22
CA ALA A 63 13.98 5.02 37.99
C ALA A 63 14.36 5.13 39.47
N GLN A 64 14.94 4.07 40.06
CA GLN A 64 15.45 4.09 41.43
C GLN A 64 16.60 5.09 41.62
N ALA A 65 17.52 5.19 40.66
CA ALA A 65 18.60 6.19 40.67
C ALA A 65 18.09 7.63 40.53
N LEU A 66 17.00 7.85 39.77
CA LEU A 66 16.38 9.17 39.58
C LEU A 66 15.49 9.58 40.77
N THR A 67 14.91 8.63 41.51
CA THR A 67 14.20 8.91 42.77
C THR A 67 15.15 9.14 43.94
N ALA A 68 16.37 8.60 43.88
CA ALA A 68 17.42 8.83 44.87
C ALA A 68 18.18 10.16 44.66
N ALA A 69 18.03 10.80 43.50
CA ALA A 69 18.56 12.13 43.24
C ALA A 69 17.50 13.19 43.59
N ASP A 70 17.83 14.03 44.57
CA ASP A 70 16.94 15.03 45.19
C ASP A 70 16.16 15.91 44.19
N PRO A 71 14.83 16.09 44.29
CA PRO A 71 14.03 16.80 43.27
C PRO A 71 14.15 18.34 43.29
N ILE A 72 14.92 18.93 44.20
CA ILE A 72 14.86 20.39 44.46
C ILE A 72 15.91 21.18 43.64
N ALA A 73 16.87 20.54 42.99
CA ALA A 73 17.97 21.23 42.30
C ALA A 73 17.89 21.18 40.77
N SER A 74 16.72 21.38 40.19
CA SER A 74 16.64 21.85 38.79
C SER A 74 15.69 23.03 38.75
N PRO A 75 16.17 24.25 38.48
CA PRO A 75 15.29 25.40 38.38
C PRO A 75 14.32 25.10 37.23
N LEU A 76 13.03 25.02 37.58
CA LEU A 76 11.92 25.27 36.65
C LEU A 76 12.36 26.45 35.79
N ALA A 77 12.67 26.17 34.53
CA ALA A 77 13.12 27.17 33.58
C ALA A 77 12.16 28.35 33.70
N THR A 78 12.74 29.48 34.11
CA THR A 78 12.06 30.74 34.30
C THR A 78 11.17 31.02 33.10
N ALA A 79 9.90 31.26 33.41
CA ALA A 79 8.86 31.57 32.45
C ALA A 79 9.23 32.81 31.62
N SER A 80 9.52 32.60 30.34
CA SER A 80 9.17 33.52 29.26
C SER A 80 8.46 32.70 28.19
N GLY A 81 7.13 32.69 28.23
CA GLY A 81 6.29 31.82 27.40
C GLY A 81 6.44 32.10 25.91
N ASP A 82 7.02 31.14 25.17
CA ASP A 82 7.10 31.18 23.71
C ASP A 82 5.69 31.41 23.11
N PRO A 83 5.45 32.50 22.35
CA PRO A 83 4.17 32.72 21.68
C PRO A 83 3.81 31.59 20.70
N GLN A 84 4.78 30.76 20.29
CA GLN A 84 4.56 29.67 19.36
C GLN A 84 4.11 28.34 20.02
N SER A 85 4.27 28.11 21.32
CA SER A 85 3.65 26.94 21.99
C SER A 85 2.13 27.11 22.16
N ALA A 86 1.66 28.36 22.27
CA ALA A 86 0.23 28.69 22.20
C ALA A 86 -0.39 28.40 20.81
N SER A 87 0.42 28.26 19.76
CA SER A 87 -0.08 27.94 18.40
C SER A 87 -0.64 26.53 18.25
N PHE A 88 -0.42 25.65 19.24
CA PHE A 88 -0.94 24.28 19.23
C PHE A 88 -2.26 24.10 20.02
N LEU A 89 -2.60 25.03 20.92
CA LEU A 89 -3.85 24.98 21.69
C LEU A 89 -5.05 25.22 20.75
N ARG A 90 -5.83 24.15 20.52
CA ARG A 90 -7.00 24.13 19.63
C ARG A 90 -8.17 23.39 20.28
N ASP A 91 -9.38 23.68 19.87
CA ASP A 91 -10.56 22.90 20.30
C ASP A 91 -10.48 21.46 19.77
N PRO A 92 -10.48 20.42 20.63
CA PRO A 92 -10.35 19.03 20.20
C PRO A 92 -11.47 18.57 19.26
N LEU A 93 -12.71 19.05 19.47
CA LEU A 93 -13.85 18.68 18.64
C LEU A 93 -13.65 19.20 17.22
N THR A 94 -13.28 20.47 17.08
CA THR A 94 -12.95 21.10 15.79
C THR A 94 -11.87 20.31 15.06
N VAL A 95 -10.77 19.96 15.73
CA VAL A 95 -9.66 19.20 15.13
C VAL A 95 -10.11 17.79 14.70
N GLY A 96 -10.90 17.12 15.52
CA GLY A 96 -11.45 15.79 15.21
C GLY A 96 -12.37 15.83 13.99
N VAL A 97 -13.28 16.82 13.92
CA VAL A 97 -14.19 17.02 12.79
C VAL A 97 -13.43 17.37 11.51
N LEU A 98 -12.43 18.25 11.57
CA LEU A 98 -11.62 18.62 10.40
C LEU A 98 -10.77 17.44 9.89
N THR A 99 -10.34 16.55 10.80
CA THR A 99 -9.68 15.30 10.42
C THR A 99 -10.67 14.32 9.77
N PHE A 100 -11.89 14.21 10.31
CA PHE A 100 -12.96 13.36 9.78
C PHE A 100 -13.43 13.79 8.40
N LEU A 101 -13.65 15.10 8.20
CA LEU A 101 -14.11 15.69 6.93
C LEU A 101 -13.09 15.59 5.79
N GLY A 102 -12.00 14.84 5.99
CA GLY A 102 -11.35 14.15 4.90
C GLY A 102 -10.37 15.03 4.17
N SER A 103 -9.34 15.49 4.86
CA SER A 103 -8.11 15.74 4.15
C SER A 103 -6.90 15.11 4.80
N ALA A 104 -6.24 14.24 4.03
CA ALA A 104 -4.88 13.81 4.30
C ALA A 104 -3.97 15.03 4.52
N ALA A 105 -4.25 16.16 3.84
CA ALA A 105 -3.58 17.43 4.06
C ALA A 105 -3.72 17.96 5.51
N TYR A 106 -4.94 18.02 6.06
CA TYR A 106 -5.16 18.43 7.45
C TYR A 106 -4.51 17.45 8.43
N TYR A 107 -4.68 16.14 8.19
CA TYR A 107 -4.08 15.09 9.01
C TYR A 107 -2.56 15.23 9.09
N LEU A 108 -1.88 15.35 7.94
CA LEU A 108 -0.44 15.54 7.87
C LEU A 108 0.01 16.87 8.45
N TRP A 109 -0.73 17.96 8.19
CA TRP A 109 -0.45 19.26 8.78
C TRP A 109 -0.55 19.23 10.31
N TRP A 110 -1.57 18.57 10.86
CA TRP A 110 -1.74 18.41 12.30
C TRP A 110 -0.57 17.61 12.90
N PHE A 111 -0.16 16.50 12.27
CA PHE A 111 1.01 15.74 12.71
C PHE A 111 2.29 16.57 12.64
N TRP A 112 2.46 17.38 11.61
CA TRP A 112 3.58 18.29 11.50
C TRP A 112 3.62 19.28 12.67
N GLN A 113 2.48 19.86 13.05
CA GLN A 113 2.35 20.74 14.22
C GLN A 113 2.65 19.99 15.53
N PHE A 114 2.13 18.77 15.69
CA PHE A 114 2.34 17.97 16.89
C PHE A 114 3.81 17.57 17.06
N PHE A 115 4.49 17.15 15.98
CA PHE A 115 5.93 16.83 16.02
C PHE A 115 6.79 18.07 16.26
N LYS A 116 6.33 19.25 15.81
CA LYS A 116 6.97 20.52 16.14
C LYS A 116 6.85 20.82 17.64
N LEU A 117 5.68 20.59 18.23
CA LEU A 117 5.47 20.70 19.67
C LEU A 117 6.35 19.71 20.45
N ALA A 118 6.31 18.42 20.12
CA ALA A 118 7.06 17.37 20.81
C ALA A 118 8.57 17.66 20.85
N ARG A 119 9.13 18.17 19.73
CA ARG A 119 10.54 18.60 19.68
C ARG A 119 10.83 19.83 20.56
N ARG A 120 9.93 20.81 20.59
CA ARG A 120 10.09 22.03 21.42
C ARG A 120 10.03 21.72 22.91
N GLU A 121 9.08 20.90 23.31
CA GLU A 121 8.89 20.41 24.68
C GLU A 121 9.93 19.35 25.09
N ARG A 122 10.90 19.08 24.20
CA ARG A 122 12.02 18.14 24.40
C ARG A 122 11.54 16.77 24.85
N PHE A 123 10.56 16.21 24.15
CA PHE A 123 10.14 14.83 24.38
C PHE A 123 11.34 13.90 24.18
N PRO A 124 11.64 12.98 25.12
CA PRO A 124 12.88 12.19 25.10
C PRO A 124 13.09 11.41 23.80
N ARG A 125 12.00 10.99 23.14
CA ARG A 125 12.03 10.21 21.92
C ARG A 125 11.47 10.96 20.70
N ALA A 126 11.34 12.28 20.77
CA ALA A 126 10.90 13.08 19.62
C ALA A 126 11.86 12.93 18.43
N ARG A 127 11.28 12.77 17.25
CA ARG A 127 11.99 12.68 15.96
C ARG A 127 11.44 13.74 14.99
N SER A 128 12.06 13.88 13.83
CA SER A 128 11.52 14.72 12.77
C SER A 128 10.21 14.16 12.22
N PHE A 129 9.33 15.04 11.77
CA PHE A 129 8.04 14.70 11.16
C PHE A 129 8.16 13.69 10.01
N TRP A 130 9.18 13.83 9.16
CA TRP A 130 9.37 13.03 7.95
C TRP A 130 9.45 11.52 8.16
N TRP A 131 9.76 11.06 9.38
CA TRP A 131 9.75 9.62 9.69
C TRP A 131 8.36 8.99 9.65
N ILE A 132 7.28 9.78 9.64
CA ILE A 132 5.91 9.28 9.51
C ILE A 132 5.68 8.52 8.19
N PHE A 133 6.43 8.85 7.13
CA PHE A 133 6.31 8.23 5.81
C PHE A 133 7.06 6.90 5.67
N VAL A 134 7.85 6.50 6.68
CA VAL A 134 8.54 5.20 6.64
C VAL A 134 7.56 4.12 7.09
N PRO A 135 7.25 3.10 6.26
CA PRO A 135 6.30 2.05 6.61
C PRO A 135 6.67 1.36 7.93
N ILE A 136 5.67 1.08 8.78
CA ILE A 136 5.78 0.45 10.11
C ILE A 136 6.56 1.30 11.13
N TYR A 137 7.74 1.82 10.78
CA TYR A 137 8.55 2.66 11.63
C TYR A 137 7.87 4.01 11.95
N GLY A 138 7.14 4.60 11.01
CA GLY A 138 6.36 5.81 11.22
C GLY A 138 5.32 5.65 12.33
N LEU A 139 4.65 4.49 12.40
CA LEU A 139 3.71 4.15 13.48
C LEU A 139 4.44 4.04 14.83
N ALA A 140 5.63 3.44 14.85
CA ALA A 140 6.45 3.37 16.06
C ALA A 140 6.89 4.77 16.54
N VAL A 141 7.20 5.69 15.62
CA VAL A 141 7.53 7.08 15.94
C VAL A 141 6.32 7.83 16.49
N ILE A 142 5.13 7.66 15.89
CA ILE A 142 3.87 8.22 16.40
C ILE A 142 3.63 7.72 17.83
N TYR A 143 3.68 6.40 18.03
CA TYR A 143 3.46 5.77 19.33
C TYR A 143 4.40 6.32 20.41
N ARG A 144 5.70 6.46 20.11
CA ARG A 144 6.69 7.00 21.04
C ARG A 144 6.35 8.43 21.47
N ASN A 145 5.90 9.29 20.55
CA ASN A 145 5.50 10.65 20.89
C ASN A 145 4.21 10.67 21.72
N PHE A 146 3.25 9.79 21.45
CA PHE A 146 2.03 9.68 22.24
C PHE A 146 2.30 9.15 23.64
N GLU A 147 3.18 8.17 23.79
CA GLU A 147 3.59 7.64 25.10
C GLU A 147 4.37 8.69 25.90
N ASP A 148 5.25 9.46 25.25
CA ASP A 148 5.94 10.58 25.90
C ASP A 148 4.96 11.68 26.37
N LEU A 149 3.87 11.91 25.63
CA LEU A 149 2.77 12.79 26.05
C LEU A 149 2.01 12.22 27.25
N GLU A 150 1.61 10.95 27.18
CA GLU A 150 0.87 10.24 28.25
C GLU A 150 1.64 10.30 29.59
N LEU A 151 2.94 10.08 29.55
CA LEU A 151 3.81 10.12 30.73
C LEU A 151 3.90 11.51 31.39
N ARG A 152 3.69 12.57 30.61
CA ARG A 152 3.74 13.97 31.07
C ARG A 152 2.39 14.49 31.57
N LEU A 153 1.31 13.74 31.38
CA LEU A 153 0.00 14.11 31.92
C LEU A 153 0.01 14.03 33.45
N SER A 154 -0.78 14.93 34.06
CA SER A 154 -1.05 14.88 35.50
C SER A 154 -1.72 13.54 35.87
N PRO A 155 -1.54 13.03 37.10
CA PRO A 155 -2.11 11.75 37.52
C PRO A 155 -3.63 11.65 37.30
N GLN A 156 -4.36 12.74 37.49
CA GLN A 156 -5.80 12.83 37.26
C GLN A 156 -6.19 12.68 35.78
N MET A 157 -5.30 13.04 34.86
CA MET A 157 -5.56 13.03 33.41
C MET A 157 -5.02 11.77 32.71
N ARG A 158 -4.10 11.02 33.32
CA ARG A 158 -3.59 9.74 32.79
C ARG A 158 -4.67 8.68 32.59
N GLY A 159 -5.78 8.73 33.34
CA GLY A 159 -6.91 7.81 33.15
C GLY A 159 -7.77 8.09 31.91
N ARG A 160 -7.62 9.27 31.28
CA ARG A 160 -8.48 9.74 30.17
C ARG A 160 -7.83 9.57 28.79
N PHE A 161 -6.53 9.31 28.73
CA PHE A 161 -5.78 9.17 27.49
C PHE A 161 -4.85 7.97 27.55
N SER A 162 -4.85 7.16 26.49
CA SER A 162 -3.96 6.01 26.31
C SER A 162 -3.31 6.12 24.93
N ALA A 163 -1.98 6.18 24.90
CA ALA A 163 -1.21 6.21 23.66
C ALA A 163 -1.47 4.98 22.79
N LYS A 164 -1.72 3.83 23.43
CA LYS A 164 -2.05 2.58 22.73
C LYS A 164 -3.39 2.68 22.04
N THR A 165 -4.42 3.18 22.73
CA THR A 165 -5.76 3.34 22.15
C THR A 165 -5.74 4.31 20.98
N ALA A 166 -5.07 5.45 21.12
CA ALA A 166 -4.93 6.42 20.03
C ALA A 166 -4.22 5.82 18.80
N LEU A 167 -3.18 5.00 19.01
CA LEU A 167 -2.48 4.32 17.92
C LEU A 167 -3.39 3.28 17.23
N VAL A 168 -4.14 2.49 18.00
CA VAL A 168 -5.07 1.49 17.45
C VAL A 168 -6.14 2.16 16.59
N LEU A 169 -6.69 3.30 17.02
CA LEU A 169 -7.64 4.08 16.23
C LEU A 169 -7.02 4.58 14.91
N ILE A 170 -5.75 5.03 14.93
CA ILE A 170 -5.04 5.40 13.70
C ILE A 170 -4.90 4.21 12.75
N ILE A 171 -4.46 3.05 13.27
CA ILE A 171 -4.30 1.84 12.46
C ILE A 171 -5.65 1.42 11.87
N ALA A 172 -6.69 1.36 12.68
CA ALA A 172 -8.04 1.02 12.23
C ALA A 172 -8.54 1.99 11.15
N GLY A 173 -8.32 3.29 11.32
CA GLY A 173 -8.70 4.30 10.34
C GLY A 173 -8.02 4.12 8.99
N ASN A 174 -6.70 3.87 8.98
CA ASN A 174 -5.95 3.63 7.75
C ASN A 174 -6.33 2.30 7.07
N LEU A 175 -6.56 1.24 7.85
CA LEU A 175 -7.01 -0.05 7.31
C LEU A 175 -8.39 0.05 6.65
N TRP A 176 -9.33 0.76 7.29
CA TRP A 176 -10.66 0.99 6.71
C TRP A 176 -10.63 1.84 5.44
N ALA A 177 -9.82 2.91 5.43
CA ALA A 177 -9.64 3.74 4.23
C ALA A 177 -8.95 2.98 3.08
N GLY A 178 -7.99 2.11 3.39
CA GLY A 178 -7.37 1.25 2.38
C GLY A 178 -8.32 0.16 1.86
N PHE A 179 -9.16 -0.39 2.74
CA PHE A 179 -10.18 -1.37 2.37
C PHE A 179 -11.29 -0.74 1.53
N SER A 180 -11.72 0.48 1.84
CA SER A 180 -12.77 1.17 1.08
C SER A 180 -12.41 1.40 -0.38
N ALA A 181 -11.12 1.61 -0.68
CA ALA A 181 -10.63 1.76 -2.06
C ALA A 181 -10.79 0.50 -2.92
N ARG A 182 -11.11 -0.65 -2.32
CA ARG A 182 -11.31 -1.94 -3.01
C ARG A 182 -12.78 -2.31 -3.20
N LEU A 183 -13.71 -1.44 -2.81
CA LEU A 183 -15.13 -1.73 -2.84
C LEU A 183 -15.84 -0.92 -3.91
N ALA A 184 -16.95 -1.44 -4.43
CA ALA A 184 -17.85 -0.69 -5.28
C ALA A 184 -18.68 0.32 -4.48
N GLU A 185 -19.15 1.36 -5.15
CA GLU A 185 -20.10 2.30 -4.54
C GLU A 185 -21.49 1.65 -4.35
N PRO A 186 -22.19 1.93 -3.23
CA PRO A 186 -21.92 2.94 -2.19
C PRO A 186 -21.10 2.45 -0.99
N ALA A 187 -20.65 1.19 -1.00
CA ALA A 187 -19.95 0.60 0.12
C ALA A 187 -18.58 1.28 0.37
N ALA A 188 -17.88 1.66 -0.71
CA ALA A 188 -16.64 2.44 -0.62
C ALA A 188 -16.83 3.74 0.18
N ILE A 189 -17.83 4.57 -0.14
CA ILE A 189 -18.13 5.78 0.65
C ILE A 189 -18.38 5.44 2.12
N GLY A 190 -19.19 4.42 2.41
CA GLY A 190 -19.51 4.03 3.79
C GLY A 190 -18.27 3.67 4.62
N PHE A 191 -17.39 2.83 4.07
CA PHE A 191 -16.17 2.42 4.75
C PHE A 191 -15.10 3.51 4.82
N TYR A 192 -15.05 4.39 3.84
CA TYR A 192 -14.19 5.57 3.87
C TYR A 192 -14.58 6.49 5.04
N LEU A 193 -15.88 6.75 5.23
CA LEU A 193 -16.39 7.54 6.36
C LEU A 193 -16.09 6.87 7.70
N ILE A 194 -16.21 5.54 7.80
CA ILE A 194 -15.81 4.79 9.01
C ILE A 194 -14.32 4.98 9.30
N GLY A 195 -13.46 4.88 8.28
CA GLY A 195 -12.02 5.13 8.42
C GLY A 195 -11.71 6.55 8.90
N GLY A 196 -12.37 7.54 8.32
CA GLY A 196 -12.29 8.94 8.75
C GLY A 196 -12.72 9.14 10.20
N ALA A 197 -13.75 8.44 10.67
CA ALA A 197 -14.27 8.57 12.03
C ALA A 197 -13.25 8.06 13.06
N PHE A 198 -12.57 6.94 12.76
CA PHE A 198 -11.47 6.43 13.58
C PHE A 198 -10.30 7.42 13.66
N LEU A 199 -9.91 8.02 12.52
CA LEU A 199 -8.84 9.02 12.49
C LEU A 199 -9.24 10.28 13.28
N GLY A 200 -10.45 10.78 13.07
CA GLY A 200 -11.00 11.93 13.81
C GLY A 200 -11.04 11.69 15.32
N ALA A 201 -11.50 10.51 15.75
CA ALA A 201 -11.51 10.12 17.16
C ALA A 201 -10.08 10.03 17.74
N ALA A 202 -9.13 9.48 16.99
CA ALA A 202 -7.74 9.42 17.43
C ALA A 202 -7.18 10.82 17.67
N ILE A 203 -7.31 11.73 16.70
CA ILE A 203 -6.77 13.08 16.81
C ILE A 203 -7.51 13.90 17.88
N TYR A 204 -8.83 13.72 18.03
CA TYR A 204 -9.61 14.32 19.11
C TYR A 204 -9.01 13.99 20.49
N THR A 205 -8.75 12.69 20.75
CA THR A 205 -8.20 12.27 22.06
C THR A 205 -6.79 12.81 22.30
N VAL A 206 -5.93 12.79 21.28
CA VAL A 206 -4.55 13.27 21.41
C VAL A 206 -4.51 14.79 21.57
N GLN A 207 -5.35 15.54 20.86
CA GLN A 207 -5.46 17.00 21.01
C GLN A 207 -5.95 17.37 22.42
N GLY A 208 -6.94 16.64 22.95
CA GLY A 208 -7.40 16.83 24.33
C GLY A 208 -6.29 16.60 25.36
N ALA A 209 -5.51 15.53 25.20
CA ALA A 209 -4.35 15.25 26.05
C ALA A 209 -3.26 16.33 25.93
N ALA A 210 -2.93 16.77 24.71
CA ALA A 210 -1.96 17.81 24.48
C ALA A 210 -2.39 19.16 25.11
N ASN A 211 -3.66 19.52 25.00
CA ASN A 211 -4.21 20.71 25.66
C ASN A 211 -4.11 20.60 27.18
N ALA A 212 -4.44 19.45 27.76
CA ALA A 212 -4.34 19.23 29.19
C ALA A 212 -2.90 19.38 29.70
N TYR A 213 -1.93 18.81 28.98
CA TYR A 213 -0.52 19.02 29.24
C TYR A 213 -0.13 20.50 29.18
N LEU A 214 -0.52 21.20 28.10
CA LEU A 214 -0.17 22.60 27.89
C LEU A 214 -0.80 23.53 28.94
N HIS A 215 -2.03 23.27 29.38
CA HIS A 215 -2.66 24.04 30.46
C HIS A 215 -1.98 23.82 31.82
N ALA A 216 -1.49 22.61 32.08
CA ALA A 216 -0.73 22.31 33.30
C ALA A 216 0.67 22.93 33.28
N ALA A 217 1.34 22.89 32.13
CA ALA A 217 2.68 23.47 31.95
C ALA A 217 2.66 25.00 31.85
N TYR A 218 1.60 25.59 31.28
CA TYR A 218 1.48 27.02 30.99
C TYR A 218 0.08 27.56 31.36
N PRO A 219 -0.20 27.80 32.65
CA PRO A 219 -1.50 28.27 33.12
C PRO A 219 -1.88 29.66 32.56
N GLY A 220 -3.17 29.91 32.34
CA GLY A 220 -3.70 31.21 31.87
C GLY A 220 -3.71 31.43 30.35
N ARG A 221 -3.22 30.47 29.55
CA ARG A 221 -3.26 30.54 28.08
C ARG A 221 -4.64 30.09 27.54
N LYS A 222 -5.18 30.81 26.54
CA LYS A 222 -6.42 30.45 25.84
C LYS A 222 -6.12 29.76 24.51
N ALA A 223 -7.04 28.91 24.06
CA ALA A 223 -6.99 28.32 22.73
C ALA A 223 -7.01 29.41 21.66
N LYS A 224 -6.23 29.22 20.60
CA LYS A 224 -6.21 30.15 19.46
C LYS A 224 -7.40 29.86 18.56
N SER A 225 -8.00 30.88 17.97
CA SER A 225 -8.95 30.71 16.87
C SER A 225 -8.25 30.11 15.63
N THR A 226 -9.06 29.60 14.70
CA THR A 226 -8.64 28.90 13.48
C THR A 226 -7.45 29.59 12.81
N SER A 227 -6.33 28.88 12.68
CA SER A 227 -5.10 29.47 12.15
C SER A 227 -5.13 29.55 10.62
N LEU A 228 -4.42 30.52 10.02
CA LEU A 228 -4.28 30.61 8.55
C LEU A 228 -3.84 29.28 7.92
N GLY A 229 -2.87 28.58 8.52
CA GLY A 229 -2.44 27.27 8.04
C GLY A 229 -3.48 26.16 8.17
N GLU A 230 -4.42 26.30 9.10
CA GLU A 230 -5.54 25.38 9.28
C GLU A 230 -6.58 25.56 8.18
N VAL A 231 -6.90 26.81 7.84
CA VAL A 231 -7.75 27.15 6.70
C VAL A 231 -7.10 26.71 5.39
N THR A 232 -5.80 26.97 5.21
CA THR A 232 -5.08 26.53 4.00
C THR A 232 -5.07 25.02 3.86
N ALA A 233 -4.81 24.27 4.94
CA ALA A 233 -4.82 22.81 4.91
C ALA A 233 -6.22 22.25 4.62
N LEU A 234 -7.26 22.85 5.19
CA LEU A 234 -8.65 22.49 4.92
C LEU A 234 -9.03 22.75 3.45
N VAL A 235 -8.72 23.93 2.92
CA VAL A 235 -9.02 24.30 1.54
C VAL A 235 -8.26 23.41 0.56
N ALA A 236 -6.95 23.20 0.77
CA ALA A 236 -6.16 22.29 -0.04
C ALA A 236 -6.73 20.86 -0.02
N GLY A 237 -7.14 20.42 1.17
CA GLY A 237 -7.81 19.16 1.38
C GLY A 237 -9.12 19.00 0.61
N MET A 238 -10.01 19.98 0.73
CA MET A 238 -11.28 20.03 0.02
C MET A 238 -11.08 20.12 -1.50
N CYS A 239 -10.06 20.84 -1.97
CA CYS A 239 -9.71 20.89 -3.39
C CYS A 239 -9.22 19.54 -3.90
N ILE A 240 -8.37 18.82 -3.15
CA ILE A 240 -7.93 17.46 -3.53
C ILE A 240 -9.13 16.52 -3.58
N LEU A 241 -9.98 16.53 -2.55
CA LEU A 241 -11.20 15.72 -2.52
C LEU A 241 -12.12 16.06 -3.70
N PHE A 242 -12.33 17.35 -3.98
CA PHE A 242 -13.11 17.81 -5.12
C PHE A 242 -12.50 17.37 -6.45
N LEU A 243 -11.18 17.48 -6.64
CA LEU A 243 -10.50 17.05 -7.85
C LEU A 243 -10.61 15.53 -8.05
N SER A 244 -10.51 14.74 -6.98
CA SER A 244 -10.70 13.29 -7.05
C SER A 244 -12.13 12.94 -7.48
N VAL A 245 -13.14 13.62 -6.92
CA VAL A 245 -14.56 13.40 -7.26
C VAL A 245 -14.90 13.97 -8.64
N ALA A 246 -14.35 15.12 -9.01
CA ALA A 246 -14.51 15.75 -10.32
C ALA A 246 -13.86 14.93 -11.43
N GLY A 247 -12.67 14.36 -11.17
CA GLY A 247 -12.01 13.43 -12.08
C GLY A 247 -12.86 12.18 -12.31
N ALA A 248 -13.39 11.60 -11.23
CA ALA A 248 -14.31 10.46 -11.31
C ALA A 248 -15.61 10.80 -12.07
N THR A 249 -16.20 11.99 -11.87
CA THR A 249 -17.43 12.40 -12.56
C THR A 249 -17.22 12.84 -14.00
N LEU A 250 -16.08 13.44 -14.35
CA LEU A 250 -15.71 13.75 -15.74
C LEU A 250 -15.42 12.48 -16.55
N ALA A 251 -14.84 11.46 -15.92
CA ALA A 251 -14.71 10.13 -16.53
C ALA A 251 -16.08 9.48 -16.80
N LEU A 252 -17.08 9.71 -15.93
CA LEU A 252 -18.43 9.18 -16.08
C LEU A 252 -19.32 9.99 -17.06
N ASN A 253 -19.08 11.31 -17.22
CA ASN A 253 -19.91 12.21 -18.03
C ASN A 253 -19.32 12.57 -19.40
N ALA A 254 -18.15 12.06 -19.78
CA ALA A 254 -17.58 12.31 -21.10
C ALA A 254 -18.57 11.78 -22.17
N PRO A 255 -19.19 12.66 -22.99
CA PRO A 255 -20.07 12.19 -24.06
C PRO A 255 -19.22 11.38 -25.03
N HIS A 256 -19.66 10.15 -25.34
CA HIS A 256 -19.09 9.36 -26.44
C HIS A 256 -19.08 10.24 -27.69
N ARG A 257 -17.93 10.80 -28.05
CA ARG A 257 -17.78 11.42 -29.36
C ARG A 257 -17.96 10.27 -30.35
N PRO A 258 -18.98 10.31 -31.24
CA PRO A 258 -18.98 9.40 -32.37
C PRO A 258 -17.73 9.75 -33.17
N VAL A 259 -16.73 8.88 -33.12
CA VAL A 259 -15.59 8.97 -34.04
C VAL A 259 -16.20 8.79 -35.42
N ALA A 260 -16.19 9.87 -36.20
CA ALA A 260 -16.57 9.81 -37.59
C ALA A 260 -15.70 8.73 -38.24
N VAL A 261 -16.33 7.62 -38.62
CA VAL A 261 -15.73 6.59 -39.45
C VAL A 261 -15.41 7.26 -40.77
N THR A 262 -14.20 7.81 -40.84
CA THR A 262 -13.66 8.29 -42.10
C THR A 262 -13.20 7.03 -42.80
N THR A 263 -14.08 6.46 -43.63
CA THR A 263 -13.71 5.44 -44.62
C THR A 263 -12.63 6.06 -45.50
N SER A 264 -11.37 5.83 -45.13
CA SER A 264 -10.23 6.23 -45.94
C SER A 264 -10.26 5.38 -47.21
N THR A 265 -10.71 5.98 -48.30
CA THR A 265 -10.56 5.44 -49.64
C THR A 265 -9.06 5.34 -49.93
N LEU A 266 -8.57 4.10 -50.03
CA LEU A 266 -7.23 3.75 -50.47
C LEU A 266 -6.82 4.60 -51.69
N LYS A 267 -5.87 5.51 -51.48
CA LYS A 267 -5.25 6.29 -52.54
C LYS A 267 -3.84 5.73 -52.78
N THR A 268 -3.72 4.94 -53.85
CA THR A 268 -2.54 4.61 -54.69
C THR A 268 -1.18 4.30 -54.04
N PRO A 269 -0.45 3.28 -54.55
CA PRO A 269 0.69 2.69 -53.86
C PRO A 269 1.94 3.59 -53.93
N TYR A 270 2.57 3.82 -52.78
CA TYR A 270 3.94 4.34 -52.70
C TYR A 270 4.93 3.24 -53.14
N PRO A 271 6.05 3.60 -53.82
CA PRO A 271 7.06 2.64 -54.25
C PRO A 271 7.63 1.86 -53.06
N ILE A 272 7.60 0.54 -53.19
CA ILE A 272 8.02 -0.45 -52.22
C ILE A 272 9.52 -0.27 -51.96
N ARG A 273 9.88 0.33 -50.83
CA ARG A 273 11.20 0.11 -50.22
C ARG A 273 11.24 -1.37 -49.85
N PRO A 274 12.25 -2.15 -50.25
CA PRO A 274 12.31 -3.56 -49.86
C PRO A 274 12.36 -3.63 -48.34
N THR A 275 11.26 -4.10 -47.75
CA THR A 275 11.17 -4.51 -46.35
C THR A 275 12.30 -5.51 -46.11
N PRO A 276 13.20 -5.30 -45.13
CA PRO A 276 14.12 -6.35 -44.74
C PRO A 276 13.26 -7.56 -44.37
N THR A 277 13.56 -8.71 -44.98
CA THR A 277 12.93 -9.99 -44.68
C THR A 277 12.74 -10.12 -43.17
N PRO A 278 11.51 -10.34 -42.66
CA PRO A 278 11.32 -10.52 -41.22
C PRO A 278 12.20 -11.68 -40.79
N THR A 279 13.17 -11.41 -39.92
CA THR A 279 13.94 -12.44 -39.24
C THR A 279 12.93 -13.38 -38.60
N PRO A 280 12.94 -14.70 -38.92
CA PRO A 280 12.00 -15.62 -38.32
C PRO A 280 12.16 -15.56 -36.79
N LEU A 281 11.06 -15.30 -36.08
CA LEU A 281 11.04 -15.30 -34.63
C LEU A 281 11.66 -16.62 -34.12
N PRO A 282 12.55 -16.59 -33.11
CA PRO A 282 13.07 -17.81 -32.53
C PRO A 282 11.90 -18.68 -32.04
N SER A 283 11.82 -19.90 -32.55
CA SER A 283 10.69 -20.79 -32.28
C SER A 283 10.71 -21.22 -30.80
N ALA A 284 9.77 -20.71 -30.00
CA ALA A 284 9.47 -21.29 -28.71
C ALA A 284 9.03 -22.75 -28.90
N GLY A 285 9.32 -23.63 -27.94
CA GLY A 285 8.97 -25.06 -27.98
C GLY A 285 7.49 -25.32 -28.28
N PRO A 286 7.09 -26.58 -28.55
CA PRO A 286 5.72 -26.91 -28.91
C PRO A 286 4.74 -26.42 -27.83
N PHE A 287 3.63 -25.79 -28.24
CA PHE A 287 2.58 -25.39 -27.31
C PHE A 287 1.95 -26.66 -26.71
N PRO A 288 1.71 -26.74 -25.40
CA PRO A 288 1.15 -27.94 -24.77
C PRO A 288 -0.19 -28.31 -25.41
N VAL A 289 -0.34 -29.60 -25.73
CA VAL A 289 -1.55 -30.14 -26.38
C VAL A 289 -2.69 -30.40 -25.39
N SER A 290 -2.40 -30.40 -24.09
CA SER A 290 -3.37 -30.64 -23.01
C SER A 290 -2.95 -29.93 -21.72
N GLY A 291 -3.93 -29.54 -20.89
CA GLY A 291 -3.69 -28.82 -19.64
C GLY A 291 -3.33 -27.36 -19.86
N ASN A 292 -2.90 -26.69 -18.78
CA ASN A 292 -2.57 -25.28 -18.80
C ASN A 292 -1.24 -25.02 -19.53
N GLY A 293 -1.17 -23.91 -20.25
CA GLY A 293 0.00 -23.57 -21.04
C GLY A 293 0.09 -22.11 -21.46
N LEU A 294 1.30 -21.57 -21.44
CA LEU A 294 1.63 -20.25 -21.97
C LEU A 294 2.86 -20.37 -22.88
N ARG A 295 2.79 -19.79 -24.08
CA ARG A 295 3.93 -19.66 -24.98
C ARG A 295 4.05 -18.21 -25.39
N MET A 296 5.27 -17.68 -25.34
CA MET A 296 5.58 -16.31 -25.70
C MET A 296 6.83 -16.25 -26.56
N THR A 297 6.78 -15.40 -27.57
CA THR A 297 7.90 -15.05 -28.45
C THR A 297 7.85 -13.55 -28.67
N SER A 298 9.01 -12.91 -28.68
CA SER A 298 9.08 -11.46 -28.89
C SER A 298 10.08 -11.10 -29.98
N GLU A 299 9.81 -10.00 -30.67
CA GLU A 299 10.76 -9.40 -31.60
C GLU A 299 11.97 -8.84 -30.84
N PRO A 300 13.17 -8.79 -31.45
CA PRO A 300 14.33 -8.18 -30.83
C PRO A 300 14.06 -6.74 -30.38
N GLY A 301 14.35 -6.44 -29.12
CA GLY A 301 14.13 -5.11 -28.52
C GLY A 301 12.79 -4.94 -27.80
N ASP A 302 11.92 -5.94 -27.81
CA ASP A 302 10.71 -5.93 -26.97
C ASP A 302 11.07 -5.92 -25.48
N PHE A 303 10.48 -4.99 -24.73
CA PHE A 303 10.81 -4.77 -23.33
C PHE A 303 10.38 -5.94 -22.43
N ILE A 304 9.23 -6.55 -22.72
CA ILE A 304 8.65 -7.59 -21.87
C ILE A 304 9.31 -8.95 -22.12
N GLY A 305 9.27 -9.43 -23.36
CA GLY A 305 9.81 -10.72 -23.76
C GLY A 305 11.33 -10.72 -23.93
N GLY A 306 11.97 -9.56 -24.14
CA GLY A 306 13.43 -9.45 -24.24
C GLY A 306 14.06 -10.21 -25.42
N GLY A 307 13.26 -10.56 -26.44
CA GLY A 307 13.68 -11.41 -27.56
C GLY A 307 13.89 -12.88 -27.20
N VAL A 308 13.55 -13.30 -25.98
CA VAL A 308 13.74 -14.67 -25.49
C VAL A 308 12.43 -15.47 -25.59
N PRO A 309 12.40 -16.58 -26.34
CA PRO A 309 11.23 -17.44 -26.39
C PRO A 309 11.01 -18.14 -25.05
N ARG A 310 9.75 -18.19 -24.58
CA ARG A 310 9.35 -18.85 -23.34
C ARG A 310 8.17 -19.79 -23.58
N THR A 311 8.20 -20.94 -22.93
CA THR A 311 7.07 -21.89 -22.92
C THR A 311 6.93 -22.44 -21.51
N TYR A 312 5.72 -22.35 -20.98
CA TYR A 312 5.33 -22.89 -19.68
C TYR A 312 4.16 -23.84 -19.86
N ASP A 313 4.19 -24.93 -19.11
CA ASP A 313 3.05 -25.81 -18.89
C ASP A 313 2.88 -26.10 -17.39
N GLN A 314 1.83 -26.84 -17.06
CA GLN A 314 1.50 -27.26 -15.71
C GLN A 314 2.60 -28.09 -14.98
N SER A 315 3.61 -28.59 -15.68
CA SER A 315 4.78 -29.26 -15.05
C SER A 315 5.86 -28.26 -14.60
N THR A 316 5.90 -27.09 -15.23
CA THR A 316 6.91 -26.04 -14.99
C THR A 316 6.38 -24.82 -14.24
N ALA A 317 5.06 -24.59 -14.27
CA ALA A 317 4.43 -23.41 -13.68
C ALA A 317 3.04 -23.74 -13.12
N THR A 318 2.64 -22.98 -12.11
CA THR A 318 1.28 -23.02 -11.55
C THR A 318 0.47 -21.89 -12.16
N PHE A 319 -0.68 -22.20 -12.75
CA PHE A 319 -1.60 -21.23 -13.33
C PHE A 319 -2.75 -20.96 -12.37
N ARG A 320 -3.01 -19.68 -12.08
CA ARG A 320 -4.07 -19.28 -11.15
C ARG A 320 -4.86 -18.13 -11.75
N GLN A 321 -6.18 -18.23 -11.68
CA GLN A 321 -7.03 -17.07 -11.85
C GLN A 321 -7.09 -16.34 -10.50
N VAL A 322 -6.69 -15.08 -10.46
CA VAL A 322 -6.63 -14.31 -9.20
C VAL A 322 -7.82 -13.37 -9.03
N PHE A 323 -8.51 -13.03 -10.13
CA PHE A 323 -9.75 -12.27 -10.12
C PHE A 323 -10.92 -13.08 -10.71
N GLY A 324 -12.03 -13.23 -9.97
CA GLY A 324 -13.31 -13.78 -10.46
C GLY A 324 -14.44 -13.74 -9.39
N PRO A 325 -15.75 -13.76 -9.75
CA PRO A 325 -16.38 -13.85 -11.07
C PRO A 325 -17.43 -12.75 -11.45
N VAL A 326 -17.43 -12.34 -12.73
CA VAL A 326 -18.44 -11.60 -13.56
C VAL A 326 -18.90 -10.18 -13.16
N PRO A 327 -19.36 -9.40 -14.16
CA PRO A 327 -18.75 -8.23 -14.79
C PRO A 327 -18.91 -6.91 -14.01
N PRO A 328 -18.13 -5.87 -14.35
CA PRO A 328 -17.42 -5.68 -15.62
C PRO A 328 -15.89 -5.82 -15.55
N GLU A 329 -15.36 -6.67 -14.67
CA GLU A 329 -13.91 -6.86 -14.53
C GLU A 329 -13.43 -8.03 -15.41
N GLY A 330 -12.23 -7.92 -15.99
CA GLY A 330 -11.69 -8.79 -17.04
C GLY A 330 -11.31 -10.21 -16.60
N ILE A 331 -10.40 -10.83 -17.36
CA ILE A 331 -9.75 -12.10 -17.02
C ILE A 331 -8.29 -11.81 -16.70
N ASP A 332 -7.86 -12.17 -15.51
CA ASP A 332 -6.48 -12.11 -15.05
C ASP A 332 -6.01 -13.54 -14.72
N ILE A 333 -4.87 -13.91 -15.31
CA ILE A 333 -4.20 -15.18 -15.08
C ILE A 333 -2.77 -14.93 -14.64
N GLU A 334 -2.47 -15.30 -13.40
CA GLU A 334 -1.12 -15.36 -12.86
C GLU A 334 -0.47 -16.72 -13.13
N LEU A 335 0.81 -16.69 -13.51
CA LEU A 335 1.67 -17.87 -13.57
C LEU A 335 2.83 -17.69 -12.61
N GLY A 336 2.96 -18.61 -11.65
CA GLY A 336 4.15 -18.72 -10.81
C GLY A 336 4.99 -19.94 -11.19
N THR A 337 6.27 -19.73 -11.54
CA THR A 337 7.17 -20.84 -11.87
C THR A 337 7.63 -21.63 -10.64
N VAL A 338 7.89 -22.92 -10.81
CA VAL A 338 8.33 -23.83 -9.71
C VAL A 338 9.67 -23.40 -9.09
N GLN A 339 10.47 -22.61 -9.81
CA GLN A 339 11.76 -22.10 -9.34
C GLN A 339 11.71 -20.68 -8.73
N GLN A 340 10.52 -20.05 -8.64
CA GLN A 340 10.29 -18.69 -8.09
C GLN A 340 11.13 -17.57 -8.73
N GLU A 341 11.72 -17.78 -9.90
CA GLU A 341 12.46 -16.74 -10.62
C GLU A 341 11.55 -16.00 -11.59
N ASP A 342 10.63 -16.70 -12.26
CA ASP A 342 9.66 -16.06 -13.17
C ASP A 342 8.21 -16.04 -12.64
N ASP A 343 7.59 -14.86 -12.65
CA ASP A 343 6.17 -14.62 -12.37
C ASP A 343 5.56 -13.79 -13.51
N TRP A 344 4.46 -14.29 -14.10
CA TRP A 344 3.75 -13.62 -15.20
C TRP A 344 2.32 -13.29 -14.82
N ASP A 345 1.88 -12.12 -15.25
CA ASP A 345 0.51 -11.61 -15.11
C ASP A 345 -0.03 -11.31 -16.52
N LEU A 346 -1.19 -11.89 -16.83
CA LEU A 346 -1.86 -11.74 -18.12
C LEU A 346 -3.29 -11.26 -17.91
N GLU A 347 -3.50 -9.96 -18.14
CA GLU A 347 -4.79 -9.31 -18.00
C GLU A 347 -5.44 -9.06 -19.38
N PHE A 348 -6.69 -9.51 -19.53
CA PHE A 348 -7.55 -9.32 -20.70
C PHE A 348 -8.86 -8.67 -20.27
N VAL A 349 -9.16 -7.47 -20.77
CA VAL A 349 -10.31 -6.70 -20.26
C VAL A 349 -11.31 -6.39 -21.38
N PRO A 350 -12.62 -6.60 -21.15
CA PRO A 350 -13.62 -6.25 -22.16
C PRO A 350 -13.75 -4.73 -22.29
N PRO A 351 -14.32 -4.24 -23.40
CA PRO A 351 -14.79 -2.86 -23.47
C PRO A 351 -15.75 -2.54 -22.31
N PRO A 352 -15.76 -1.30 -21.77
CA PRO A 352 -16.60 -0.95 -20.63
C PRO A 352 -18.08 -1.28 -20.85
N GLY A 353 -18.70 -1.86 -19.81
CA GLY A 353 -20.10 -2.29 -19.85
C GLY A 353 -20.36 -3.56 -20.65
N GLN A 354 -19.33 -4.18 -21.23
CA GLN A 354 -19.44 -5.44 -21.97
C GLN A 354 -18.82 -6.60 -21.18
N ARG A 355 -19.08 -7.81 -21.68
CA ARG A 355 -18.43 -9.04 -21.21
C ARG A 355 -17.53 -9.55 -22.31
N LEU A 356 -16.42 -10.19 -21.93
CA LEU A 356 -15.62 -10.92 -22.89
C LEU A 356 -16.46 -12.01 -23.54
N HIS A 357 -16.31 -12.13 -24.85
CA HIS A 357 -16.90 -13.17 -25.67
C HIS A 357 -15.87 -13.66 -26.69
N LEU A 358 -16.21 -14.72 -27.41
CA LEU A 358 -15.37 -15.21 -28.49
C LEU A 358 -15.24 -14.13 -29.56
N GLY A 359 -14.01 -13.87 -30.01
CA GLY A 359 -13.75 -12.80 -30.97
C GLY A 359 -12.37 -12.18 -30.81
N THR A 360 -12.09 -11.21 -31.68
CA THR A 360 -10.84 -10.46 -31.67
C THR A 360 -11.08 -9.06 -31.15
N TYR A 361 -10.22 -8.62 -30.25
CA TYR A 361 -10.22 -7.31 -29.62
C TYR A 361 -8.96 -6.57 -30.06
N GLN A 362 -9.13 -5.36 -30.56
CA GLN A 362 -8.03 -4.47 -30.95
C GLN A 362 -7.77 -3.49 -29.80
N ILE A 363 -6.50 -3.30 -29.46
CA ILE A 363 -6.03 -2.40 -28.42
C ILE A 363 -5.41 -1.19 -29.12
N ALA A 364 -5.98 -0.02 -28.87
CA ALA A 364 -5.52 1.22 -29.47
C ALA A 364 -4.12 1.58 -28.97
N VAL A 365 -3.39 2.37 -29.77
CA VAL A 365 -2.03 2.78 -29.42
C VAL A 365 -2.06 3.78 -28.27
N GLY A 366 -1.23 3.55 -27.25
CA GLY A 366 -1.08 4.48 -26.15
C GLY A 366 -2.18 4.38 -25.10
N THR A 367 -2.91 3.26 -25.05
CA THR A 367 -4.01 3.07 -24.11
C THR A 367 -3.49 2.57 -22.76
N PRO A 368 -3.69 3.32 -21.66
CA PRO A 368 -3.58 2.74 -20.31
C PRO A 368 -4.66 1.68 -20.13
N LEU A 369 -4.33 0.62 -19.41
CA LEU A 369 -5.28 -0.45 -19.15
C LEU A 369 -6.58 0.11 -18.55
N ASN A 370 -7.70 -0.19 -19.20
CA ASN A 370 -9.07 0.14 -18.78
C ASN A 370 -9.48 1.62 -18.82
N GLN A 371 -8.80 2.48 -19.60
CA GLN A 371 -9.08 3.93 -19.58
C GLN A 371 -9.68 4.53 -20.87
N ASP A 372 -9.58 3.85 -22.02
CA ASP A 372 -9.96 4.46 -23.32
C ASP A 372 -11.33 4.01 -23.90
N GLY A 373 -12.15 3.29 -23.14
CA GLY A 373 -13.44 2.81 -23.63
C GLY A 373 -13.37 1.63 -24.60
N GLY A 374 -12.16 1.15 -24.90
CA GLY A 374 -11.89 -0.08 -25.66
C GLY A 374 -11.58 -1.27 -24.75
N ALA A 375 -11.25 -2.40 -25.36
CA ALA A 375 -10.71 -3.55 -24.64
C ALA A 375 -9.28 -3.26 -24.12
N GLY A 376 -8.88 -3.98 -23.07
CA GLY A 376 -7.56 -3.86 -22.45
C GLY A 376 -6.74 -5.15 -22.59
N LEU A 377 -5.42 -4.99 -22.70
CA LEU A 377 -4.44 -6.07 -22.65
C LEU A 377 -3.25 -5.60 -21.83
N ALA A 378 -2.83 -6.39 -20.84
CA ALA A 378 -1.56 -6.18 -20.17
C ALA A 378 -0.88 -7.52 -19.90
N ILE A 379 0.27 -7.73 -20.52
CA ILE A 379 1.15 -8.87 -20.28
C ILE A 379 2.39 -8.33 -19.58
N GLN A 380 2.61 -8.76 -18.34
CA GLN A 380 3.68 -8.28 -17.48
C GLN A 380 4.37 -9.47 -16.80
N GLY A 381 5.62 -9.30 -16.40
CA GLY A 381 6.35 -10.34 -15.69
C GLY A 381 7.80 -9.98 -15.48
N GLU A 382 8.48 -10.67 -14.58
CA GLU A 382 9.90 -10.44 -14.27
C GLU A 382 10.23 -9.02 -13.80
N GLY A 383 9.27 -8.35 -13.16
CA GLY A 383 9.38 -6.92 -12.82
C GLY A 383 9.37 -5.98 -14.03
N ARG A 384 8.98 -6.47 -15.21
CA ARG A 384 8.79 -5.69 -16.43
C ARG A 384 7.30 -5.51 -16.71
N GLY A 385 6.91 -4.26 -16.93
CA GLY A 385 5.55 -3.87 -17.26
C GLY A 385 5.56 -2.66 -18.21
N CYS A 386 4.46 -2.44 -18.91
CA CYS A 386 4.33 -1.35 -19.86
C CYS A 386 3.27 -0.37 -19.39
N ASP A 387 3.63 0.92 -19.33
CA ASP A 387 2.70 1.99 -18.94
C ASP A 387 1.59 2.18 -19.99
N PHE A 388 1.93 1.89 -21.26
CA PHE A 388 1.02 1.98 -22.41
C PHE A 388 1.19 0.76 -23.31
N VAL A 389 0.06 0.20 -23.74
CA VAL A 389 0.02 -1.01 -24.56
C VAL A 389 -0.75 -0.72 -25.86
N SER A 390 -0.31 -1.36 -26.93
CA SER A 390 -1.07 -1.51 -28.17
C SER A 390 -1.00 -2.94 -28.69
N GLY A 391 -1.95 -3.34 -29.53
CA GLY A 391 -1.95 -4.68 -30.12
C GLY A 391 -3.33 -5.30 -30.22
N SER A 392 -3.43 -6.61 -30.00
CA SER A 392 -4.71 -7.30 -30.07
C SER A 392 -4.70 -8.61 -29.29
N PHE A 393 -5.88 -9.11 -28.96
CA PHE A 393 -6.04 -10.48 -28.49
C PHE A 393 -7.27 -11.13 -29.14
N THR A 394 -7.22 -12.44 -29.32
CA THR A 394 -8.31 -13.23 -29.87
C THR A 394 -8.67 -14.34 -28.91
N ILE A 395 -9.91 -14.36 -28.47
CA ILE A 395 -10.48 -15.40 -27.61
C ILE A 395 -11.09 -16.47 -28.51
N THR A 396 -10.60 -17.71 -28.38
CA THR A 396 -11.09 -18.87 -29.14
C THR A 396 -11.89 -19.85 -28.28
N ARG A 397 -11.66 -19.85 -26.96
CA ARG A 397 -12.43 -20.62 -25.99
C ARG A 397 -12.68 -19.77 -24.75
N LEU A 398 -13.93 -19.71 -24.31
CA LEU A 398 -14.32 -19.03 -23.09
C LEU A 398 -15.52 -19.74 -22.48
N LYS A 399 -15.37 -20.25 -21.26
CA LYS A 399 -16.44 -20.92 -20.52
C LYS A 399 -16.45 -20.45 -19.07
N PHE A 400 -17.64 -20.15 -18.58
CA PHE A 400 -17.90 -19.83 -17.18
C PHE A 400 -18.83 -20.86 -16.55
N THR A 401 -18.72 -21.07 -15.24
CA THR A 401 -19.69 -21.85 -14.46
C THR A 401 -21.00 -21.05 -14.32
N PRO A 402 -22.12 -21.67 -13.91
CA PRO A 402 -23.34 -20.93 -13.58
C PRO A 402 -23.17 -19.91 -12.44
N ALA A 403 -22.21 -20.13 -11.54
CA ALA A 403 -21.81 -19.19 -10.50
C ALA A 403 -20.95 -18.03 -11.03
N GLY A 404 -20.51 -18.12 -12.29
CA GLY A 404 -19.74 -17.10 -12.97
C GLY A 404 -18.22 -17.33 -13.00
N ASP A 405 -17.72 -18.38 -12.35
CA ASP A 405 -16.28 -18.66 -12.30
C ASP A 405 -15.73 -19.04 -13.67
N LEU A 406 -14.51 -18.59 -13.99
CA LEU A 406 -13.85 -19.01 -15.23
C LEU A 406 -13.53 -20.50 -15.16
N GLN A 407 -14.04 -21.25 -16.13
CA GLN A 407 -13.81 -22.69 -16.25
C GLN A 407 -12.74 -22.98 -17.31
N ALA A 408 -12.78 -22.27 -18.43
CA ALA A 408 -11.81 -22.43 -19.51
C ALA A 408 -11.62 -21.12 -20.29
N PHE A 409 -10.38 -20.85 -20.70
CA PHE A 409 -9.99 -19.69 -21.47
C PHE A 409 -8.81 -19.99 -22.39
N ASP A 410 -9.01 -19.82 -23.71
CA ASP A 410 -7.94 -19.88 -24.70
C ASP A 410 -7.87 -18.57 -25.47
N ALA A 411 -6.68 -17.96 -25.47
CA ALA A 411 -6.44 -16.71 -26.17
C ALA A 411 -5.08 -16.69 -26.87
N THR A 412 -5.02 -15.98 -27.98
CA THR A 412 -3.76 -15.53 -28.59
C THR A 412 -3.66 -14.02 -28.45
N PHE A 413 -2.46 -13.49 -28.26
CA PHE A 413 -2.27 -12.06 -28.06
C PHE A 413 -1.03 -11.54 -28.79
N VAL A 414 -1.08 -10.26 -29.10
CA VAL A 414 0.03 -9.45 -29.56
C VAL A 414 0.03 -8.19 -28.71
N GLN A 415 1.13 -7.90 -28.04
CA GLN A 415 1.36 -6.70 -27.25
C GLN A 415 2.57 -5.96 -27.78
N ARG A 416 2.49 -4.64 -27.79
CA ARG A 416 3.60 -3.72 -28.04
C ARG A 416 3.60 -2.68 -26.94
N CYS A 417 4.78 -2.40 -26.42
CA CYS A 417 4.96 -1.36 -25.42
C CYS A 417 5.25 -0.01 -26.08
N ASP A 418 4.87 1.08 -25.40
CA ASP A 418 5.00 2.47 -25.84
C ASP A 418 3.93 3.00 -26.80
N TYR A 419 4.02 4.30 -27.09
CA TYR A 419 3.12 5.07 -27.95
C TYR A 419 3.36 4.86 -29.47
N HIS A 420 4.21 3.91 -29.87
CA HIS A 420 4.55 3.74 -31.28
C HIS A 420 3.99 2.42 -31.85
N PRO A 421 3.22 2.45 -32.96
CA PRO A 421 2.66 1.24 -33.57
C PRO A 421 3.72 0.26 -34.08
N ASP A 422 4.93 0.76 -34.39
CA ASP A 422 6.07 -0.05 -34.86
C ASP A 422 6.99 -0.54 -33.73
N ALA A 423 6.57 -0.43 -32.46
CA ALA A 423 7.34 -1.01 -31.37
C ALA A 423 7.45 -2.54 -31.51
N PRO A 424 8.58 -3.16 -31.08
CA PRO A 424 8.75 -4.61 -31.16
C PRO A 424 7.61 -5.36 -30.48
N ALA A 425 7.08 -6.37 -31.16
CA ALA A 425 5.91 -7.10 -30.69
C ALA A 425 6.27 -8.29 -29.81
N LEU A 426 5.63 -8.38 -28.65
CA LEU A 426 5.42 -9.61 -27.90
C LEU A 426 4.21 -10.35 -28.49
N GLN A 427 4.34 -11.64 -28.75
CA GLN A 427 3.26 -12.49 -29.23
C GLN A 427 3.16 -13.71 -28.33
N GLY A 428 1.94 -14.17 -28.05
CA GLY A 428 1.77 -15.35 -27.25
C GLY A 428 0.44 -16.07 -27.43
N GLN A 429 0.40 -17.26 -26.83
CA GLN A 429 -0.76 -18.13 -26.77
C GLN A 429 -0.92 -18.63 -25.34
N LEU A 430 -2.14 -18.54 -24.82
CA LEU A 430 -2.53 -18.96 -23.48
C LEU A 430 -3.65 -19.99 -23.58
N ARG A 431 -3.52 -21.07 -22.80
CA ARG A 431 -4.57 -22.03 -22.49
C ARG A 431 -4.69 -22.14 -20.99
N PHE A 432 -5.89 -21.90 -20.50
CA PHE A 432 -6.26 -22.07 -19.11
C PHE A 432 -7.51 -22.93 -19.00
N ASP A 433 -7.42 -23.92 -18.14
CA ASP A 433 -8.45 -24.82 -17.68
C ASP A 433 -8.39 -24.80 -16.15
N LYS A 434 -9.51 -24.47 -15.50
CA LYS A 434 -9.61 -24.50 -14.05
C LYS A 434 -9.37 -25.96 -13.59
N PRO A 435 -8.37 -26.21 -12.74
CA PRO A 435 -8.01 -27.56 -12.30
C PRO A 435 -9.12 -28.25 -11.49
#